data_AF-A0A7C3WDC8-F1
#
_entry.id   AF-A0A7C3WDC8-F1
#
_cell.length_a   1.000
_cell.length_b   1.000
_cell.length_c   1.000
_cell.angle_alpha   90.00
_cell.angle_beta   90.00
_cell.angle_gamma   90.00
#
_symmetry.space_group_name_H-M   'P 1'
#
loop_
_entity.id
_entity.type
_entity.pdbx_description
1 polymer ?
#
loop_
_entity_poly.entity_id
_entity_poly.type
_entity_poly.pdbx_seq_one_letter_code
_entity_poly.pdbx_strand_id
1 'polypeptide(L)'
;MQSPFQPWTNKNGTPAPQNPPEKSSALLPEKDSPEPVDLGQPIPLKPQPWTWQLLPQGLIYRSYLAGVKEPRCGIVFNHDAYYGWIWDIGLGARLGVIRYGNDDPLHPEGIQLDFEGAALLRIDPEEERDVVGCDYRYGIPLTWGSGPIRTKFGFYHLSAHLGDEFLLKNPGIYRDNYVRDSLVFGKS
;
A
#
# COMPACT_ATOMS: atom_id res chain seq x y z
N MET A 1 75.09 -30.33 3.19
CA MET A 1 74.47 -31.42 2.40
C MET A 1 73.09 -31.68 2.99
N GLN A 2 72.05 -31.10 2.39
CA GLN A 2 70.65 -31.30 2.77
C GLN A 2 70.01 -32.20 1.71
N SER A 3 69.35 -33.27 2.15
CA SER A 3 68.61 -34.19 1.28
C SER A 3 67.34 -33.52 0.72
N PRO A 4 66.94 -33.83 -0.52
CA PRO A 4 65.73 -33.24 -1.10
C PRO A 4 64.45 -33.82 -0.47
N PHE A 5 63.43 -32.95 -0.35
CA PHE A 5 62.09 -33.26 0.13
C PHE A 5 61.42 -34.32 -0.77
N GLN A 6 60.86 -35.39 -0.18
CA GLN A 6 60.14 -36.44 -0.90
C GLN A 6 58.62 -36.23 -0.74
N PRO A 7 57.81 -36.26 -1.82
CA PRO A 7 56.36 -36.19 -1.71
C PRO A 7 55.76 -37.48 -1.12
N TRP A 8 54.67 -37.34 -0.37
CA TRP A 8 53.94 -38.46 0.26
C TRP A 8 53.44 -39.46 -0.80
N THR A 9 54.01 -40.66 -0.79
CA THR A 9 53.60 -41.82 -1.62
C THR A 9 53.10 -42.94 -0.72
N ASN A 10 52.17 -43.77 -1.21
CA ASN A 10 51.76 -44.98 -0.49
C ASN A 10 52.82 -46.09 -0.63
N LYS A 11 52.67 -47.22 0.09
CA LYS A 11 53.66 -48.32 0.13
C LYS A 11 53.96 -48.99 -1.24
N ASN A 12 53.24 -48.62 -2.31
CA ASN A 12 53.45 -49.12 -3.67
C ASN A 12 53.96 -48.01 -4.64
N GLY A 13 54.43 -46.86 -4.12
CA GLY A 13 55.10 -45.82 -4.90
C GLY A 13 54.19 -44.94 -5.76
N THR A 14 52.87 -44.97 -5.55
CA THR A 14 51.92 -44.11 -6.29
C THR A 14 51.66 -42.79 -5.53
N PRO A 15 51.69 -41.62 -6.21
CA PRO A 15 51.29 -40.36 -5.59
C PRO A 15 49.79 -40.36 -5.23
N ALA A 16 49.42 -39.77 -4.09
CA ALA A 16 48.02 -39.62 -3.72
C ALA A 16 47.30 -38.69 -4.72
N PRO A 17 46.09 -39.03 -5.21
CA PRO A 17 45.32 -38.15 -6.08
C PRO A 17 44.92 -36.87 -5.33
N GLN A 18 45.14 -35.71 -5.96
CA GLN A 18 44.93 -34.39 -5.35
C GLN A 18 43.47 -33.89 -5.40
N ASN A 19 42.56 -34.63 -6.03
CA ASN A 19 41.15 -34.27 -6.09
C ASN A 19 40.30 -35.31 -5.36
N PRO A 20 39.34 -34.88 -4.51
CA PRO A 20 38.40 -35.81 -3.90
C PRO A 20 37.61 -36.54 -5.01
N PRO A 21 37.30 -37.83 -4.83
CA PRO A 21 36.49 -38.56 -5.78
C PRO A 21 35.09 -37.91 -5.86
N GLU A 22 34.63 -37.63 -7.08
CA GLU A 22 33.22 -37.32 -7.35
C GLU A 22 32.38 -38.49 -6.82
N LYS A 23 31.88 -38.35 -5.61
CA LYS A 23 30.80 -39.20 -5.14
C LYS A 23 29.58 -38.82 -5.96
N SER A 24 29.27 -39.67 -6.93
CA SER A 24 27.95 -39.80 -7.54
C SER A 24 26.90 -39.73 -6.44
N SER A 25 26.26 -38.58 -6.31
CA SER A 25 25.07 -38.41 -5.51
C SER A 25 23.99 -39.23 -6.19
N ALA A 26 23.59 -40.32 -5.54
CA ALA A 26 22.41 -41.08 -5.89
C ALA A 26 21.27 -40.11 -6.22
N LEU A 27 20.78 -40.19 -7.46
CA LEU A 27 19.60 -39.46 -7.90
C LEU A 27 18.44 -39.85 -6.99
N LEU A 28 18.07 -38.95 -6.08
CA LEU A 28 16.77 -39.02 -5.43
C LEU A 28 15.71 -38.92 -6.54
N PRO A 29 14.59 -39.66 -6.47
CA PRO A 29 13.51 -39.47 -7.42
C PRO A 29 13.08 -38.01 -7.34
N GLU A 30 13.15 -37.32 -8.48
CA GLU A 30 12.65 -35.96 -8.67
C GLU A 30 11.13 -35.99 -8.55
N LYS A 31 10.66 -36.03 -7.31
CA LYS A 31 9.25 -35.99 -6.97
C LYS A 31 9.02 -34.67 -6.25
N ASP A 32 8.26 -33.81 -6.92
CA ASP A 32 7.80 -32.49 -6.46
C ASP A 32 8.83 -31.36 -6.52
N SER A 33 9.63 -31.29 -7.58
CA SER A 33 10.11 -29.98 -8.06
C SER A 33 8.87 -29.20 -8.52
N PRO A 34 8.47 -28.06 -7.90
CA PRO A 34 7.44 -27.23 -8.50
C PRO A 34 7.94 -26.82 -9.88
N GLU A 35 7.13 -27.07 -10.91
CA GLU A 35 7.50 -26.65 -12.26
C GLU A 35 7.92 -25.17 -12.24
N PRO A 36 8.97 -24.79 -12.99
CA PRO A 36 9.35 -23.40 -13.10
C PRO A 36 8.11 -22.60 -13.47
N VAL A 37 7.71 -21.67 -12.60
CA VAL A 37 6.57 -20.80 -12.85
C VAL A 37 6.87 -20.08 -14.16
N ASP A 38 6.18 -20.46 -15.23
CA ASP A 38 6.26 -19.79 -16.51
C ASP A 38 5.69 -18.38 -16.33
N LEU A 39 6.56 -17.43 -16.04
CA LEU A 39 6.27 -16.00 -15.90
C LEU A 39 5.77 -15.38 -17.23
N GLY A 40 5.74 -16.15 -18.33
CA GLY A 40 5.34 -15.72 -19.67
C GLY A 40 3.93 -16.13 -20.11
N GLN A 41 3.23 -17.01 -19.38
CA GLN A 41 1.82 -17.29 -19.69
C GLN A 41 0.92 -16.27 -19.00
N PRO A 42 -0.04 -15.66 -19.71
CA PRO A 42 -1.14 -14.97 -19.05
C PRO A 42 -1.79 -15.96 -18.08
N ILE A 43 -1.84 -15.62 -16.79
CA ILE A 43 -2.60 -16.41 -15.82
C ILE A 43 -4.02 -16.50 -16.40
N PRO A 44 -4.51 -17.70 -16.75
CA PRO A 44 -5.86 -17.80 -17.27
C PRO A 44 -6.79 -17.36 -16.15
N LEU A 45 -7.39 -16.17 -16.30
CA LEU A 45 -8.48 -15.70 -15.47
C LEU A 45 -9.62 -16.68 -15.69
N LYS A 46 -9.65 -17.76 -14.91
CA LYS A 46 -10.84 -18.59 -14.82
C LYS A 46 -11.97 -17.67 -14.38
N PRO A 47 -13.11 -17.62 -15.11
CA PRO A 47 -14.27 -16.90 -14.63
C PRO A 47 -14.63 -17.44 -13.25
N GLN A 48 -14.32 -16.67 -12.22
CA GLN A 48 -14.71 -17.04 -10.88
C GLN A 48 -16.18 -16.66 -10.69
N PRO A 49 -17.02 -17.56 -10.19
CA PRO A 49 -18.38 -17.19 -9.84
C PRO A 49 -18.32 -16.08 -8.79
N TRP A 50 -19.16 -15.05 -8.95
CA TRP A 50 -19.22 -13.96 -7.97
C TRP A 50 -19.84 -14.46 -6.67
N THR A 51 -19.16 -14.16 -5.57
CA THR A 51 -19.57 -14.53 -4.22
C THR A 51 -19.68 -13.29 -3.36
N TRP A 52 -20.48 -13.39 -2.30
CA TRP A 52 -20.55 -12.37 -1.27
C TRP A 52 -19.33 -12.47 -0.36
N GLN A 53 -18.68 -11.34 -0.13
CA GLN A 53 -17.49 -11.20 0.70
C GLN A 53 -17.71 -10.07 1.69
N LEU A 54 -17.47 -10.32 2.98
CA LEU A 54 -17.45 -9.30 4.03
C LEU A 54 -16.00 -8.89 4.25
N LEU A 55 -15.74 -7.58 4.36
CA LEU A 55 -14.39 -7.01 4.45
C LEU A 55 -13.45 -7.59 3.38
N PRO A 56 -13.83 -7.49 2.08
CA PRO A 56 -13.06 -8.09 1.00
C PRO A 56 -11.65 -7.51 0.92
N GLN A 57 -10.68 -8.33 0.51
CA GLN A 57 -9.33 -7.84 0.26
C GLN A 57 -9.27 -7.00 -1.02
N GLY A 58 -8.48 -5.92 -0.97
CA GLY A 58 -8.34 -4.98 -2.09
C GLY A 58 -9.55 -4.07 -2.30
N LEU A 59 -9.41 -3.13 -3.23
CA LEU A 59 -10.47 -2.19 -3.62
C LEU A 59 -10.69 -2.29 -5.13
N ILE A 60 -11.95 -2.40 -5.56
CA ILE A 60 -12.31 -2.34 -6.99
C ILE A 60 -11.83 -1.03 -7.61
N TYR A 61 -12.11 0.09 -6.94
CA TYR A 61 -11.68 1.41 -7.38
C TYR A 61 -10.65 1.98 -6.40
N ARG A 62 -9.37 2.05 -6.80
CA ARG A 62 -8.30 2.59 -5.94
C ARG A 62 -8.43 4.11 -5.80
N SER A 63 -8.02 4.63 -4.65
CA SER A 63 -8.00 6.09 -4.42
C SER A 63 -7.02 6.78 -5.37
N TYR A 64 -7.33 8.01 -5.77
CA TYR A 64 -6.48 8.75 -6.70
C TYR A 64 -5.13 9.07 -6.06
N LEU A 65 -4.04 8.62 -6.67
CA LEU A 65 -2.69 8.86 -6.14
C LEU A 65 -2.39 10.36 -6.01
N ALA A 66 -2.78 11.14 -7.02
CA ALA A 66 -2.63 12.60 -7.06
C ALA A 66 -3.75 13.37 -6.33
N GLY A 67 -4.73 12.69 -5.74
CA GLY A 67 -5.83 13.36 -5.04
C GLY A 67 -5.40 13.89 -3.68
N VAL A 68 -5.17 15.19 -3.56
CA VAL A 68 -4.61 15.84 -2.35
C VAL A 68 -5.38 15.48 -1.06
N LYS A 69 -6.71 15.36 -1.16
CA LYS A 69 -7.60 15.11 -0.02
C LYS A 69 -8.09 13.65 0.02
N GLU A 70 -7.42 12.72 -0.67
CA GLU A 70 -7.74 11.29 -0.59
C GLU A 70 -7.25 10.69 0.73
N PRO A 71 -8.03 9.77 1.35
CA PRO A 71 -7.64 9.10 2.59
C PRO A 71 -6.30 8.39 2.45
N ARG A 72 -5.32 8.87 3.21
CA ARG A 72 -3.97 8.32 3.29
C ARG A 72 -3.35 8.69 4.63
N CYS A 73 -2.34 7.93 5.04
CA CYS A 73 -1.49 8.29 6.18
C CYS A 73 -0.17 8.85 5.68
N GLY A 74 0.24 10.00 6.22
CA GLY A 74 1.52 10.62 5.87
C GLY A 74 1.71 11.97 6.52
N ILE A 75 2.95 12.46 6.47
CA ILE A 75 3.33 13.80 6.94
C ILE A 75 4.13 14.50 5.84
N VAL A 76 3.90 15.80 5.69
CA VAL A 76 4.64 16.68 4.80
C VAL A 76 5.20 17.82 5.63
N PHE A 77 6.51 18.03 5.53
CA PHE A 77 7.22 19.14 6.15
C PHE A 77 7.48 20.20 5.10
N ASN A 78 6.86 21.37 5.25
CA ASN A 78 7.01 22.49 4.35
C ASN A 78 7.60 23.69 5.10
N HIS A 79 8.34 24.54 4.40
CA HIS A 79 8.82 25.81 4.93
C HIS A 79 8.33 26.94 4.01
N ASP A 80 7.59 27.88 4.58
CA ASP A 80 7.07 29.06 3.92
C ASP A 80 7.88 30.30 4.34
N ALA A 81 8.04 31.27 3.43
CA ALA A 81 8.83 32.46 3.72
C ALA A 81 8.16 33.41 4.74
N TYR A 82 6.84 33.36 4.87
CA TYR A 82 6.06 34.19 5.78
C TYR A 82 5.60 33.41 7.02
N TYR A 83 5.16 32.16 6.85
CA TYR A 83 4.61 31.33 7.93
C TYR A 83 5.61 30.39 8.60
N GLY A 84 6.88 30.36 8.16
CA GLY A 84 7.89 29.48 8.75
C GLY A 84 7.65 28.00 8.43
N TRP A 85 7.99 27.12 9.36
CA TRP A 85 7.73 25.69 9.19
C TRP A 85 6.24 25.35 9.32
N ILE A 86 5.74 24.46 8.47
CA ILE A 86 4.36 23.95 8.51
C ILE A 86 4.40 22.44 8.36
N TRP A 87 3.69 21.75 9.25
CA TRP A 87 3.54 20.29 9.21
C TRP A 87 2.12 19.94 8.79
N ASP A 88 1.96 19.41 7.58
CA ASP A 88 0.68 18.90 7.08
C ASP A 88 0.62 17.38 7.31
N ILE A 89 -0.32 16.93 8.13
CA ILE A 89 -0.48 15.52 8.53
C ILE A 89 -1.80 14.99 7.97
N GLY A 90 -1.72 13.90 7.20
CA GLY A 90 -2.87 13.12 6.80
C GLY A 90 -3.00 11.86 7.63
N LEU A 91 -4.17 11.64 8.22
CA LEU A 91 -4.56 10.38 8.85
C LEU A 91 -5.86 9.92 8.22
N GLY A 92 -5.79 8.88 7.39
CA GLY A 92 -6.97 8.41 6.71
C GLY A 92 -6.87 6.97 6.26
N ALA A 93 -8.04 6.36 6.12
CA ALA A 93 -8.20 4.98 5.72
C ALA A 93 -9.39 4.84 4.78
N ARG A 94 -9.33 3.79 3.97
CA ARG A 94 -10.45 3.31 3.16
C ARG A 94 -10.48 1.80 3.23
N LEU A 95 -11.67 1.26 3.47
CA LEU A 95 -11.90 -0.17 3.58
C LEU A 95 -13.13 -0.58 2.79
N GLY A 96 -13.05 -1.76 2.17
CA GLY A 96 -14.24 -2.43 1.62
C GLY A 96 -15.07 -3.01 2.74
N VAL A 97 -16.37 -2.77 2.71
CA VAL A 97 -17.32 -3.32 3.70
C VAL A 97 -17.90 -4.62 3.18
N ILE A 98 -18.43 -4.60 1.95
CA ILE A 98 -19.04 -5.77 1.31
C ILE A 98 -18.79 -5.74 -0.19
N ARG A 99 -18.49 -6.91 -0.77
CA ARG A 99 -18.36 -7.12 -2.22
C ARG A 99 -19.21 -8.30 -2.66
N TYR A 100 -19.86 -8.14 -3.81
CA TYR A 100 -20.35 -9.25 -4.61
C TYR A 100 -19.50 -9.33 -5.88
N GLY A 101 -18.58 -10.29 -5.95
CA GLY A 101 -17.50 -10.25 -6.93
C GLY A 101 -16.54 -11.42 -6.89
N ASN A 102 -15.44 -11.32 -7.63
CA ASN A 102 -14.35 -12.31 -7.61
C ASN A 102 -13.49 -12.17 -6.34
N ASP A 103 -12.69 -13.20 -6.05
CA ASP A 103 -11.78 -13.22 -4.89
C ASP A 103 -10.33 -12.87 -5.28
N ASP A 104 -10.13 -12.11 -6.37
CA ASP A 104 -8.80 -11.64 -6.78
C ASP A 104 -8.47 -10.32 -6.05
N PRO A 105 -7.47 -10.28 -5.15
CA PRO A 105 -7.11 -9.07 -4.42
C PRO A 105 -6.36 -8.03 -5.28
N LEU A 106 -5.76 -8.45 -6.41
CA LEU A 106 -5.01 -7.58 -7.31
C LEU A 106 -5.92 -6.96 -8.37
N HIS A 107 -6.81 -7.78 -8.95
CA HIS A 107 -7.79 -7.37 -9.95
C HIS A 107 -9.22 -7.67 -9.49
N PRO A 108 -9.69 -6.99 -8.44
CA PRO A 108 -11.05 -7.18 -7.95
C PRO A 108 -12.08 -6.68 -8.98
N GLU A 109 -13.11 -7.48 -9.15
CA GLU A 109 -14.26 -7.27 -10.03
C GLU A 109 -15.57 -7.47 -9.25
N GLY A 110 -16.67 -6.94 -9.78
CA GLY A 110 -18.00 -7.03 -9.20
C GLY A 110 -18.50 -5.69 -8.70
N ILE A 111 -19.34 -5.71 -7.66
CA ILE A 111 -19.91 -4.53 -7.00
C ILE A 111 -19.40 -4.52 -5.57
N GLN A 112 -18.88 -3.38 -5.11
CA GLN A 112 -18.33 -3.23 -3.76
C GLN A 112 -18.75 -1.91 -3.13
N LEU A 113 -19.22 -1.98 -1.88
CA LEU A 113 -19.48 -0.84 -1.01
C LEU A 113 -18.31 -0.65 -0.05
N ASP A 114 -17.81 0.58 -0.01
CA ASP A 114 -16.66 0.99 0.81
C ASP A 114 -17.08 2.02 1.85
N PHE A 115 -16.27 2.17 2.89
CA PHE A 115 -16.20 3.37 3.72
C PHE A 115 -14.81 3.98 3.66
N GLU A 116 -14.75 5.31 3.68
CA GLU A 116 -13.51 6.05 3.74
C GLU A 116 -13.60 7.23 4.69
N GLY A 117 -12.47 7.59 5.30
CA GLY A 117 -12.37 8.70 6.23
C GLY A 117 -10.95 9.23 6.30
N ALA A 118 -10.81 10.55 6.40
CA ALA A 118 -9.54 11.23 6.54
C ALA A 118 -9.67 12.48 7.42
N ALA A 119 -8.70 12.69 8.30
CA ALA A 119 -8.41 13.93 8.98
C ALA A 119 -7.10 14.49 8.42
N LEU A 120 -7.11 15.76 8.05
CA LEU A 120 -6.02 16.43 7.36
C LEU A 120 -5.66 17.67 8.17
N LEU A 121 -4.70 17.49 9.07
CA LEU A 121 -4.29 18.47 10.06
C LEU A 121 -3.18 19.34 9.51
N ARG A 122 -3.20 20.61 9.91
CA ARG A 122 -2.09 21.53 9.77
C ARG A 122 -1.61 21.96 11.15
N ILE A 123 -0.33 21.77 11.40
CA ILE A 123 0.33 22.12 12.66
C ILE A 123 1.38 23.19 12.39
N ASP A 124 1.44 24.17 13.28
CA ASP A 124 2.54 25.13 13.39
C ASP A 124 3.53 24.63 14.46
N PRO A 125 4.66 24.02 14.06
CA PRO A 125 5.63 23.46 14.98
C PRO A 125 6.45 24.51 15.75
N GLU A 126 6.48 25.77 15.29
CA GLU A 126 7.25 26.85 15.91
C GLU A 126 6.45 27.51 17.03
N GLU A 127 5.12 27.52 16.91
CA GLU A 127 4.16 27.97 17.90
C GLU A 127 3.64 26.82 18.77
N GLU A 128 4.50 26.23 19.61
CA GLU A 128 4.13 25.17 20.58
C GLU A 128 3.48 23.91 19.99
N ARG A 129 3.57 23.70 18.66
CA ARG A 129 2.87 22.63 17.91
C ARG A 129 1.35 22.82 17.90
N ASP A 130 0.91 24.07 17.87
CA ASP A 130 -0.49 24.42 17.77
C ASP A 130 -1.13 23.83 16.51
N VAL A 131 -2.37 23.37 16.67
CA VAL A 131 -3.20 22.99 15.53
C VAL A 131 -3.73 24.28 14.92
N VAL A 132 -3.31 24.57 13.68
CA VAL A 132 -3.87 25.69 12.91
C VAL A 132 -5.28 25.35 12.47
N GLY A 133 -5.49 24.12 12.00
CA GLY A 133 -6.80 23.62 11.61
C GLY A 133 -6.76 22.18 11.14
N CYS A 134 -7.96 21.62 10.93
CA CYS A 134 -8.16 20.26 10.46
C CYS A 134 -9.32 20.20 9.47
N ASP A 135 -9.05 19.67 8.27
CA ASP A 135 -10.08 19.32 7.31
C ASP A 135 -10.45 17.84 7.49
N TYR A 136 -11.76 17.56 7.56
CA TYR A 136 -12.29 16.21 7.61
C TYR A 136 -12.98 15.86 6.29
N ARG A 137 -12.82 14.61 5.90
CA ARG A 137 -13.58 13.99 4.81
C ARG A 137 -14.00 12.61 5.24
N TYR A 138 -15.25 12.25 5.02
CA TYR A 138 -15.64 10.84 4.99
C TYR A 138 -16.56 10.57 3.82
N GLY A 139 -16.67 9.30 3.46
CA GLY A 139 -17.40 8.90 2.28
C GLY A 139 -17.90 7.48 2.27
N ILE A 140 -18.92 7.26 1.44
CA ILE A 140 -19.52 5.97 1.17
C ILE A 140 -19.45 5.72 -0.35
N PRO A 141 -18.32 5.22 -0.89
CA PRO A 141 -18.21 4.84 -2.28
C PRO A 141 -18.91 3.51 -2.58
N LEU A 142 -19.78 3.52 -3.59
CA LEU A 142 -20.18 2.33 -4.33
C LEU A 142 -19.31 2.21 -5.58
N THR A 143 -18.69 1.07 -5.77
CA THR A 143 -17.75 0.81 -6.86
C THR A 143 -18.18 -0.39 -7.67
N TRP A 144 -17.95 -0.33 -8.98
CA TRP A 144 -18.18 -1.44 -9.89
C TRP A 144 -16.98 -1.60 -10.82
N GLY A 145 -16.57 -2.83 -11.09
CA GLY A 145 -15.48 -3.11 -12.01
C GLY A 145 -15.66 -4.43 -12.73
N SER A 146 -15.27 -4.45 -14.01
CA SER A 146 -15.20 -5.66 -14.83
C SER A 146 -14.17 -5.45 -15.95
N GLY A 147 -13.20 -6.36 -16.02
CA GLY A 147 -12.05 -6.27 -16.91
C GLY A 147 -11.28 -4.93 -16.72
N PRO A 148 -11.14 -4.12 -17.78
CA PRO A 148 -10.42 -2.86 -17.70
C PRO A 148 -11.22 -1.74 -17.04
N ILE A 149 -12.57 -1.80 -17.06
CA ILE A 149 -13.41 -0.68 -16.64
C ILE A 149 -13.62 -0.73 -15.13
N ARG A 150 -13.39 0.42 -14.47
CA ARG A 150 -13.73 0.62 -13.06
C ARG A 150 -14.50 1.92 -12.91
N THR A 151 -15.55 1.90 -12.13
CA THR A 151 -16.39 3.06 -11.86
C THR A 151 -16.67 3.20 -10.38
N LYS A 152 -16.94 4.43 -9.97
CA LYS A 152 -17.22 4.80 -8.60
C LYS A 152 -18.33 5.84 -8.59
N PHE A 153 -19.31 5.64 -7.72
CA PHE A 153 -20.28 6.66 -7.33
C PHE A 153 -20.23 6.77 -5.81
N GLY A 154 -20.16 7.97 -5.25
CA GLY A 154 -20.01 8.12 -3.80
C GLY A 154 -20.67 9.38 -3.26
N PHE A 155 -21.14 9.27 -2.02
CA PHE A 155 -21.53 10.42 -1.19
C PHE A 155 -20.37 10.79 -0.28
N TYR A 156 -19.99 12.07 -0.27
CA TYR A 156 -18.95 12.63 0.59
C TYR A 156 -19.49 13.76 1.44
N HIS A 157 -19.01 13.77 2.68
CA HIS A 157 -19.16 14.86 3.61
C HIS A 157 -17.77 15.44 3.89
N LEU A 158 -17.64 16.75 3.76
CA LEU A 158 -16.43 17.49 4.08
C LEU A 158 -16.74 18.54 5.12
N SER A 159 -15.86 18.68 6.11
CA SER A 159 -15.90 19.80 7.05
C SER A 159 -14.50 20.35 7.29
N ALA A 160 -14.41 21.61 7.71
CA ALA A 160 -13.15 22.21 8.13
C ALA A 160 -13.33 22.85 9.50
N HIS A 161 -12.38 22.62 10.39
CA HIS A 161 -12.36 23.14 11.75
C HIS A 161 -11.07 23.92 11.94
N LEU A 162 -11.21 25.21 12.26
CA LEU A 162 -10.08 26.01 12.72
C LEU A 162 -9.68 25.55 14.13
N GLY A 163 -8.38 25.45 14.40
CA GLY A 163 -7.89 25.01 15.70
C GLY A 163 -8.23 26.01 16.80
N ASP A 164 -8.47 25.50 17.99
CA ASP A 164 -8.79 26.33 19.14
C ASP A 164 -7.56 27.07 19.67
N GLU A 165 -6.37 26.48 19.60
CA GLU A 165 -5.12 27.19 19.94
C GLU A 165 -4.91 28.40 19.02
N PHE A 166 -5.16 28.23 17.72
CA PHE A 166 -5.11 29.32 16.75
C PHE A 166 -6.11 30.43 17.08
N LEU A 167 -7.35 30.09 17.47
CA LEU A 167 -8.38 31.06 17.84
C LEU A 167 -8.02 31.85 19.12
N LEU A 168 -7.39 31.20 20.10
CA LEU A 168 -6.95 31.85 21.33
C LEU A 168 -5.83 32.87 21.07
N LYS A 169 -4.90 32.55 20.18
CA LYS A 169 -3.79 33.44 19.80
C LYS A 169 -4.19 34.57 18.85
N ASN A 170 -5.34 34.45 18.17
CA ASN A 170 -5.82 35.42 17.17
C ASN A 170 -7.19 36.00 17.57
N PRO A 171 -7.25 36.83 18.62
CA PRO A 171 -8.50 37.43 19.08
C PRO A 171 -9.10 38.32 17.98
N GLY A 172 -10.38 38.11 17.69
CA GLY A 172 -11.11 38.81 16.63
C GLY A 172 -11.27 38.01 15.34
N ILE A 173 -10.59 36.87 15.20
CA ILE A 173 -10.93 35.86 14.19
C ILE A 173 -12.12 35.05 14.70
N TYR A 174 -13.17 34.96 13.88
CA TYR A 174 -14.33 34.12 14.17
C TYR A 174 -14.21 32.79 13.45
N ARG A 175 -14.56 31.71 14.15
CA ARG A 175 -14.61 30.38 13.56
C ARG A 175 -15.71 30.29 12.51
N ASP A 176 -15.34 29.96 11.28
CA ASP A 176 -16.29 29.53 10.27
C ASP A 176 -16.52 28.01 10.37
N ASN A 177 -17.76 27.58 10.19
CA ASN A 177 -18.15 26.18 10.28
C ASN A 177 -18.39 25.63 8.87
N TYR A 178 -17.31 25.47 8.12
CA TYR A 178 -17.39 24.98 6.76
C TYR A 178 -17.89 23.54 6.73
N VAL A 179 -18.93 23.30 5.93
CA VAL A 179 -19.48 21.98 5.65
C VAL A 179 -19.90 21.89 4.19
N ARG A 180 -19.63 20.76 3.55
CA ARG A 180 -20.06 20.50 2.18
C ARG A 180 -20.36 19.02 1.98
N ASP A 181 -21.56 18.74 1.50
CA ASP A 181 -21.92 17.44 0.97
C ASP A 181 -21.77 17.41 -0.55
N SER A 182 -21.28 16.30 -1.10
CA SER A 182 -21.08 16.15 -2.54
C SER A 182 -21.34 14.73 -3.01
N LEU A 183 -21.95 14.61 -4.18
CA LEU A 183 -21.97 13.38 -4.96
C LEU A 183 -20.79 13.37 -5.93
N VAL A 184 -20.08 12.25 -5.99
CA VAL A 184 -18.89 12.08 -6.82
C VAL A 184 -19.08 10.91 -7.76
N PHE A 185 -18.72 11.10 -9.02
CA PHE A 185 -18.63 10.04 -10.02
C PHE A 185 -17.20 9.96 -10.55
N GLY A 186 -16.67 8.74 -10.68
CA GLY A 186 -15.34 8.47 -11.20
C GLY A 186 -15.34 7.27 -12.14
N LYS A 187 -14.46 7.32 -13.15
CA LYS A 187 -14.20 6.23 -14.08
C LYS A 187 -12.69 6.10 -14.31
N SER A 188 -12.20 4.86 -14.33
CA SER A 188 -10.84 4.49 -14.69
C SER A 188 -10.84 3.34 -15.69
#